data_AF-A0A4V4HWS1-F1
#
_entry.id   AF-A0A4V4HWS1-F1
#
_cell.length_a   1.000
_cell.length_b   1.000
_cell.length_c   1.000
_cell.angle_alpha   90.00
_cell.angle_beta   90.00
_cell.angle_gamma   90.00
#
_symmetry.space_group_name_H-M   'P 1'
#
loop_
_entity.id
_entity.type
_entity.pdbx_description
1 polymer ?
#
loop_
_entity_poly.entity_id
_entity_poly.type
_entity_poly.pdbx_seq_one_letter_code
_entity_poly.pdbx_strand_id
1 'polypeptide(L)'
;MTDKKLKYYERINSTFIGRKIIEVYYEELNYETDSEYWEYSTDIHSVDMNVIFRLDNDELIQIKWDNEFYCYGIGFEKLTELNKREGIKTISLTENANWKNLTDKTITEMIVLWDESFSQELHKVNDEFIPKGENKKITLPQTWQIAFGNQKIWISALEIKEDGTDSYWADHLTILFTNNGQEKYQLIKNASTQQCITAITADSTTSESTRNC
;
A
#
# COMPACT_ATOMS: atom_id res chain seq x y z
N MET A 1 10.16 18.98 3.62
CA MET A 1 10.04 17.49 3.68
C MET A 1 10.98 16.99 4.76
N THR A 2 10.54 16.07 5.61
CA THR A 2 11.47 15.33 6.48
C THR A 2 12.41 14.48 5.61
N ASP A 3 13.65 14.28 6.05
CA ASP A 3 14.69 13.50 5.35
C ASP A 3 14.18 12.13 4.87
N LYS A 4 13.32 11.49 5.68
CA LYS A 4 12.69 10.19 5.36
C LYS A 4 11.75 10.23 4.16
N LYS A 5 10.91 11.27 4.01
CA LYS A 5 10.03 11.41 2.84
C LYS A 5 10.85 11.56 1.57
N LEU A 6 11.90 12.36 1.61
CA LEU A 6 12.75 12.62 0.46
C LEU A 6 13.43 11.33 -0.01
N LYS A 7 14.06 10.60 0.91
CA LYS A 7 14.69 9.30 0.63
C LYS A 7 13.71 8.28 0.02
N TYR A 8 12.49 8.25 0.53
CA TYR A 8 11.46 7.36 0.02
C TYR A 8 11.03 7.74 -1.41
N TYR A 9 10.83 9.03 -1.68
CA TYR A 9 10.57 9.53 -3.03
C TYR A 9 11.72 9.23 -4.00
N GLU A 10 12.97 9.42 -3.57
CA GLU A 10 14.15 9.07 -4.37
C GLU A 10 14.21 7.58 -4.66
N ARG A 11 13.90 6.73 -3.68
CA ARG A 11 13.85 5.27 -3.85
C ARG A 11 12.76 4.86 -4.85
N ILE A 12 11.56 5.43 -4.75
CA ILE A 12 10.48 5.21 -5.72
C ILE A 12 10.92 5.65 -7.11
N ASN A 13 11.38 6.89 -7.25
CA ASN A 13 11.71 7.44 -8.57
C ASN A 13 12.84 6.67 -9.25
N SER A 14 13.89 6.32 -8.50
CA SER A 14 15.01 5.52 -9.03
C SER A 14 14.63 4.08 -9.39
N THR A 15 13.60 3.53 -8.75
CA THR A 15 13.14 2.16 -9.02
C THR A 15 12.16 2.10 -10.20
N PHE A 16 11.18 3.01 -10.26
CA PHE A 16 10.05 2.87 -11.17
C PHE A 16 10.10 3.78 -12.40
N ILE A 17 10.57 5.02 -12.28
CA ILE A 17 10.47 6.00 -13.37
C ILE A 17 11.34 5.57 -14.54
N GLY A 18 10.75 5.58 -15.74
CA GLY A 18 11.43 5.14 -16.97
C GLY A 18 11.42 3.63 -17.18
N ARG A 19 10.93 2.84 -16.22
CA ARG A 19 10.75 1.39 -16.35
C ARG A 19 9.39 1.06 -16.94
N LYS A 20 9.30 -0.14 -17.49
CA LYS A 20 8.04 -0.77 -17.88
C LYS A 20 7.73 -1.93 -16.96
N ILE A 21 6.46 -2.14 -16.69
CA ILE A 21 5.97 -3.38 -16.08
C ILE A 21 5.80 -4.40 -17.20
N ILE A 22 6.37 -5.59 -17.02
CA ILE A 22 6.29 -6.72 -17.95
C ILE A 22 5.35 -7.81 -17.40
N GLU A 23 5.35 -8.02 -16.09
CA GLU A 23 4.44 -8.97 -15.44
C GLU A 23 3.87 -8.38 -14.15
N VAL A 24 2.64 -8.77 -13.82
CA VAL A 24 1.95 -8.36 -12.60
C VAL A 24 1.43 -9.60 -11.88
N TYR A 25 1.64 -9.63 -10.57
CA TYR A 25 1.10 -10.67 -9.71
C TYR A 25 0.42 -10.06 -8.50
N TYR A 26 -0.65 -10.69 -8.06
CA TYR A 26 -1.23 -10.45 -6.74
C TYR A 26 -0.92 -11.60 -5.82
N GLU A 27 -0.72 -11.29 -4.55
CA GLU A 27 -0.69 -12.28 -3.47
C GLU A 27 -1.92 -12.09 -2.59
N GLU A 28 -2.72 -13.15 -2.50
CA GLU A 28 -3.96 -13.22 -1.72
C GLU A 28 -3.83 -14.28 -0.63
N LEU A 29 -4.63 -14.17 0.45
CA LEU A 29 -4.76 -15.26 1.40
C LEU A 29 -5.45 -16.46 0.72
N ASN A 30 -4.92 -17.66 0.97
CA ASN A 30 -5.53 -18.87 0.46
C ASN A 30 -6.67 -19.31 1.38
N TYR A 31 -7.90 -18.92 1.03
CA TYR A 31 -9.13 -19.33 1.75
C TYR A 31 -9.57 -20.77 1.44
N GLU A 32 -8.72 -21.59 0.82
CA GLU A 32 -9.01 -22.97 0.41
C GLU A 32 -10.21 -23.07 -0.56
N THR A 33 -10.42 -22.03 -1.36
CA THR A 33 -11.42 -22.01 -2.44
C THR A 33 -10.75 -21.84 -3.81
N ASP A 34 -11.41 -22.32 -4.86
CA ASP A 34 -10.94 -22.14 -6.24
C ASP A 34 -11.17 -20.71 -6.76
N SER A 35 -11.95 -19.91 -6.03
CA SER A 35 -12.32 -18.55 -6.40
C SER A 35 -11.19 -17.55 -6.10
N GLU A 36 -11.18 -16.47 -6.86
CA GLU A 36 -10.33 -15.31 -6.62
C GLU A 36 -11.22 -14.13 -6.23
N TYR A 37 -10.91 -13.48 -5.12
CA TYR A 37 -11.76 -12.43 -4.55
C TYR A 37 -11.24 -11.02 -4.81
N TRP A 38 -10.20 -10.91 -5.64
CA TRP A 38 -9.55 -9.63 -5.87
C TRP A 38 -10.36 -8.68 -6.75
N GLU A 39 -11.34 -9.16 -7.53
CA GLU A 39 -12.15 -8.29 -8.38
C GLU A 39 -13.34 -7.72 -7.58
N TYR A 40 -13.19 -6.48 -7.08
CA TYR A 40 -14.31 -5.77 -6.46
C TYR A 40 -15.28 -5.22 -7.51
N SER A 41 -14.74 -4.68 -8.60
CA SER A 41 -15.48 -4.27 -9.80
C SER A 41 -14.55 -4.24 -11.01
N THR A 42 -15.09 -4.02 -12.20
CA THR A 42 -14.31 -3.99 -13.45
C THR A 42 -13.10 -3.06 -13.42
N ASP A 43 -13.17 -1.94 -12.67
CA ASP A 43 -12.09 -0.94 -12.61
C ASP A 43 -11.41 -0.86 -11.23
N ILE A 44 -11.75 -1.77 -10.31
CA ILE A 44 -11.26 -1.74 -8.92
C ILE A 44 -10.92 -3.15 -8.46
N HIS A 45 -9.66 -3.36 -8.08
CA HIS A 45 -9.22 -4.60 -7.47
C HIS A 45 -8.95 -4.40 -5.97
N SER A 46 -9.26 -5.40 -5.16
CA SER A 46 -9.16 -5.48 -3.71
C SER A 46 -8.16 -6.58 -3.38
N VAL A 47 -6.96 -6.27 -2.92
CA VAL A 47 -5.87 -7.22 -2.76
C VAL A 47 -5.51 -7.38 -1.28
N ASP A 48 -5.61 -8.60 -0.76
CA ASP A 48 -5.39 -8.92 0.66
C ASP A 48 -3.98 -8.55 1.12
N MET A 49 -2.97 -8.83 0.29
CA MET A 49 -1.57 -8.70 0.72
C MET A 49 -0.76 -7.77 -0.17
N ASN A 50 -0.34 -8.26 -1.34
CA ASN A 50 0.76 -7.66 -2.08
C ASN A 50 0.46 -7.56 -3.57
N VAL A 51 0.93 -6.48 -4.18
CA VAL A 51 1.05 -6.33 -5.63
C VAL A 51 2.51 -6.48 -6.00
N ILE A 52 2.85 -7.38 -6.90
CA ILE A 52 4.23 -7.61 -7.36
C ILE A 52 4.34 -7.25 -8.83
N PHE A 53 5.30 -6.39 -9.16
CA PHE A 53 5.67 -6.08 -10.54
C PHE A 53 6.98 -6.77 -10.90
N ARG A 54 7.03 -7.41 -12.08
CA ARG A 54 8.30 -7.62 -12.78
C ARG A 54 8.52 -6.47 -13.75
N LEU A 55 9.66 -5.81 -13.62
CA LEU A 55 10.04 -4.70 -14.48
C LEU A 55 10.87 -5.18 -15.69
N ASP A 56 11.08 -4.29 -16.68
CA ASP A 56 11.85 -4.57 -17.89
C ASP A 56 13.35 -4.89 -17.68
N ASN A 57 13.87 -4.62 -16.48
CA ASN A 57 15.20 -5.00 -16.03
C ASN A 57 15.20 -6.32 -15.23
N ASP A 58 14.10 -7.07 -15.26
CA ASP A 58 13.88 -8.32 -14.53
C ASP A 58 13.82 -8.17 -13.01
N GLU A 59 13.81 -6.93 -12.48
CA GLU A 59 13.62 -6.72 -11.06
C GLU A 59 12.16 -7.02 -10.65
N LEU A 60 12.02 -7.82 -9.60
CA LEU A 60 10.74 -8.10 -8.94
C LEU A 60 10.55 -7.12 -7.78
N ILE A 61 9.49 -6.33 -7.83
CA ILE A 61 9.16 -5.33 -6.82
C ILE A 61 7.86 -5.72 -6.14
N GLN A 62 7.93 -6.04 -4.85
CA GLN A 62 6.74 -6.28 -4.03
C GLN A 62 6.29 -4.97 -3.39
N ILE A 63 5.05 -4.57 -3.66
CA ILE A 63 4.34 -3.44 -3.06
C ILE A 63 3.37 -4.02 -2.03
N LYS A 64 3.44 -3.51 -0.81
CA LYS A 64 2.67 -4.02 0.33
C LYS A 64 2.38 -2.92 1.33
N TRP A 65 1.44 -3.17 2.25
CA TRP A 65 1.44 -2.41 3.48
C TRP A 65 2.70 -2.77 4.28
N ASP A 66 3.40 -1.75 4.78
CA ASP A 66 4.70 -1.91 5.43
C ASP A 66 4.77 -1.11 6.74
N ASN A 67 5.68 -1.52 7.61
CA ASN A 67 5.98 -0.85 8.86
C ASN A 67 7.13 0.16 8.75
N GLU A 68 7.71 0.38 7.56
CA GLU A 68 8.82 1.33 7.34
C GLU A 68 8.53 2.69 7.97
N PHE A 69 7.27 3.16 7.95
CA PHE A 69 6.89 4.47 8.49
C PHE A 69 6.23 4.46 9.86
N TYR A 70 5.71 3.33 10.33
CA TYR A 70 5.23 2.99 11.69
C TYR A 70 4.28 1.78 11.56
N CYS A 71 3.28 1.91 10.67
CA CYS A 71 2.32 0.86 10.26
C CYS A 71 1.45 1.33 9.08
N TYR A 72 0.97 0.41 8.24
CA TYR A 72 -0.06 0.67 7.19
C TYR A 72 0.28 1.75 6.16
N GLY A 73 1.55 2.14 6.05
CA GLY A 73 2.03 2.90 4.90
C GLY A 73 2.33 1.95 3.76
N ILE A 74 2.05 2.34 2.52
CA ILE A 74 2.49 1.58 1.35
C ILE A 74 4.01 1.61 1.32
N GLY A 75 4.63 0.44 1.33
CA GLY A 75 6.06 0.24 1.16
C GLY A 75 6.34 -0.61 -0.07
N PHE A 76 7.63 -0.80 -0.36
CA PHE A 76 8.05 -1.77 -1.34
C PHE A 76 9.44 -2.30 -1.07
N GLU A 77 9.68 -3.54 -1.50
CA GLU A 77 10.98 -4.18 -1.46
C GLU A 77 11.29 -4.92 -2.76
N LYS A 78 12.57 -5.18 -3.01
CA LYS A 78 13.02 -6.00 -4.13
C LYS A 78 13.03 -7.46 -3.72
N LEU A 79 12.34 -8.29 -4.47
CA LEU A 79 12.38 -9.74 -4.31
C LEU A 79 13.51 -10.33 -5.16
N THR A 80 14.12 -11.41 -4.67
CA THR A 80 15.05 -12.21 -5.48
C THR A 80 14.29 -13.12 -6.43
N GLU A 81 13.17 -13.68 -5.99
CA GLU A 81 12.33 -14.59 -6.77
C GLU A 81 10.89 -14.61 -6.21
N LEU A 82 9.95 -15.16 -6.99
CA LEU A 82 8.58 -15.42 -6.55
C LEU A 82 8.52 -16.75 -5.81
N ASN A 83 8.57 -16.70 -4.48
CA ASN A 83 8.51 -17.88 -3.64
C ASN A 83 7.07 -18.23 -3.25
N LYS A 84 6.71 -19.51 -3.42
CA LYS A 84 5.45 -20.04 -2.89
C LYS A 84 5.52 -20.07 -1.38
N ARG A 85 4.50 -19.52 -0.73
CA ARG A 85 4.35 -19.50 0.72
C ARG A 85 3.09 -20.25 1.10
N GLU A 86 3.16 -21.04 2.17
CA GLU A 86 2.00 -21.71 2.73
C GLU A 86 0.95 -20.67 3.14
N GLY A 87 -0.32 -20.94 2.82
CA GLY A 87 -1.43 -20.01 3.10
C GLY A 87 -1.55 -18.80 2.17
N ILE A 88 -0.69 -18.66 1.14
CA ILE A 88 -0.71 -17.53 0.21
C ILE A 88 -0.84 -18.04 -1.23
N LYS A 89 -1.77 -17.46 -1.99
CA LYS A 89 -1.94 -17.71 -3.43
C LYS A 89 -1.30 -16.58 -4.23
N THR A 90 -0.32 -16.90 -5.08
CA THR A 90 0.24 -15.95 -6.05
C THR A 90 -0.48 -16.12 -7.38
N ILE A 91 -1.14 -15.06 -7.84
CA ILE A 91 -2.00 -15.05 -9.03
C ILE A 91 -1.34 -14.16 -10.09
N SER A 92 -1.20 -14.67 -11.32
CA SER A 92 -0.70 -13.86 -12.45
C SER A 92 -1.82 -13.04 -13.05
N LEU A 93 -1.64 -11.72 -13.07
CA LEU A 93 -2.58 -10.72 -13.57
C LEU A 93 -2.09 -10.09 -14.88
N THR A 94 -0.97 -10.57 -15.45
CA THR A 94 -0.38 -10.00 -16.68
C THR A 94 -1.36 -9.97 -17.86
N GLU A 95 -2.21 -10.99 -17.99
CA GLU A 95 -3.22 -11.07 -19.06
C GLU A 95 -4.58 -10.44 -18.70
N ASN A 96 -4.75 -9.96 -17.46
CA ASN A 96 -5.97 -9.26 -17.04
C ASN A 96 -6.13 -7.97 -17.86
N ALA A 97 -7.35 -7.67 -18.31
CA ALA A 97 -7.62 -6.56 -19.23
C ALA A 97 -7.14 -5.19 -18.69
N ASN A 98 -7.22 -4.95 -17.38
CA ASN A 98 -6.78 -3.70 -16.77
C ASN A 98 -5.26 -3.56 -16.83
N TRP A 99 -4.53 -4.61 -16.45
CA TRP A 99 -3.07 -4.62 -16.44
C TRP A 99 -2.47 -4.73 -17.83
N LYS A 100 -3.02 -5.58 -18.70
CA LYS A 100 -2.55 -5.79 -20.07
C LYS A 100 -2.50 -4.49 -20.87
N ASN A 101 -3.41 -3.56 -20.60
CA ASN A 101 -3.42 -2.24 -21.23
C ASN A 101 -2.33 -1.30 -20.70
N LEU A 102 -1.65 -1.64 -19.61
CA LEU A 102 -0.62 -0.85 -18.95
C LEU A 102 0.77 -1.50 -19.05
N THR A 103 0.84 -2.82 -19.17
CA THR A 103 2.06 -3.59 -19.45
C THR A 103 2.77 -3.03 -20.69
N ASP A 104 4.10 -3.07 -20.71
CA ASP A 104 4.98 -2.49 -21.72
C ASP A 104 4.95 -0.96 -21.89
N LYS A 105 4.07 -0.26 -21.17
CA LYS A 105 4.09 1.21 -21.10
C LYS A 105 5.09 1.67 -20.06
N THR A 106 5.75 2.78 -20.37
CA THR A 106 6.74 3.39 -19.48
C THR A 106 6.02 4.09 -18.33
N ILE A 107 6.46 3.85 -17.11
CA ILE A 107 6.06 4.63 -15.94
C ILE A 107 6.71 6.01 -16.08
N THR A 108 5.89 7.02 -16.33
CA THR A 108 6.34 8.39 -16.58
C THR A 108 6.33 9.26 -15.33
N GLU A 109 5.50 8.92 -14.34
CA GLU A 109 5.35 9.68 -13.10
C GLU A 109 4.92 8.76 -11.95
N MET A 110 5.44 9.05 -10.77
CA MET A 110 5.04 8.45 -9.50
C MET A 110 4.73 9.59 -8.53
N ILE A 111 3.50 9.67 -8.05
CA ILE A 111 3.10 10.61 -6.99
C ILE A 111 2.72 9.80 -5.76
N VAL A 112 3.24 10.20 -4.61
CA VAL A 112 2.89 9.60 -3.32
C VAL A 112 1.98 10.57 -2.57
N LEU A 113 0.77 10.13 -2.26
CA LEU A 113 -0.17 10.87 -1.44
C LEU A 113 0.08 10.48 0.02
N TRP A 114 0.35 11.49 0.85
CA TRP A 114 0.73 11.31 2.23
C TRP A 114 -0.41 11.73 3.14
N ASP A 115 -0.64 10.95 4.18
CA ASP A 115 -1.51 11.34 5.28
C ASP A 115 -0.72 11.60 6.55
N GLU A 116 -1.38 12.26 7.49
CA GLU A 116 -0.80 12.64 8.78
C GLU A 116 -1.23 11.64 9.85
N SER A 117 -0.31 11.28 10.73
CA SER A 117 -0.65 10.52 11.93
C SER A 117 0.10 11.09 13.12
N PHE A 118 -0.31 10.72 14.31
CA PHE A 118 0.34 11.09 15.54
C PHE A 118 0.79 9.84 16.28
N SER A 119 2.09 9.75 16.54
CA SER A 119 2.65 8.67 17.34
C SER A 119 2.77 9.11 18.79
N GLN A 120 2.18 8.35 19.71
CA GLN A 120 2.26 8.57 21.16
C GLN A 120 3.04 7.43 21.82
N GLU A 121 4.21 7.72 22.37
CA GLU A 121 4.90 6.77 23.23
C GLU A 121 4.05 6.51 24.49
N LEU A 122 3.90 5.26 24.87
CA LEU A 122 3.21 4.78 26.06
C LEU A 122 4.20 4.02 26.93
N HIS A 123 4.07 4.18 28.24
CA HIS A 123 4.78 3.36 29.21
C HIS A 123 3.79 2.73 30.18
N LYS A 124 4.14 1.53 30.66
CA LYS A 124 3.29 0.76 31.55
C LYS A 124 3.54 1.19 33.00
N VAL A 125 2.50 1.65 33.70
CA VAL A 125 2.53 2.02 35.12
C VAL A 125 1.33 1.34 35.79
N ASN A 126 1.58 0.49 36.79
CA ASN A 126 0.52 -0.23 37.51
C ASN A 126 -0.47 -0.95 36.58
N ASP A 127 0.04 -1.65 35.56
CA ASP A 127 -0.75 -2.32 34.52
C ASP A 127 -1.59 -1.43 33.59
N GLU A 128 -1.49 -0.11 33.73
CA GLU A 128 -2.10 0.87 32.82
C GLU A 128 -1.06 1.44 31.84
N PHE A 129 -1.46 1.70 30.60
CA PHE A 129 -0.62 2.37 29.62
C PHE A 129 -0.84 3.89 29.68
N ILE A 130 0.22 4.63 30.00
CA ILE A 130 0.16 6.08 30.17
C ILE A 130 1.01 6.76 29.08
N PRO A 131 0.51 7.84 28.44
CA PRO A 131 1.29 8.68 27.54
C PRO A 131 2.63 9.12 28.15
N LYS A 132 3.70 8.95 27.39
CA LYS A 132 5.05 9.40 27.68
C LYS A 132 5.48 10.43 26.64
N GLY A 133 5.90 11.61 27.09
CA GLY A 133 6.38 12.66 26.20
C GLY A 133 5.29 13.21 25.28
N GLU A 134 5.72 13.94 24.25
CA GLU A 134 4.81 14.64 23.33
C GLU A 134 4.37 13.76 22.16
N ASN A 135 3.14 13.99 21.71
CA ASN A 135 2.63 13.45 20.45
C ASN A 135 3.51 13.93 19.29
N LYS A 136 4.16 12.98 18.61
CA LYS A 136 4.98 13.29 17.43
C LYS A 136 4.14 13.14 16.18
N LYS A 137 4.03 14.21 15.40
CA LYS A 137 3.41 14.15 14.09
C LYS A 137 4.30 13.34 13.14
N ILE A 138 3.73 12.28 12.59
CA ILE A 138 4.30 11.43 11.55
C ILE A 138 3.46 11.55 10.29
N THR A 139 3.98 11.00 9.20
CA THR A 139 3.29 11.02 7.92
C THR A 139 3.54 9.72 7.20
N LEU A 140 2.48 9.14 6.63
CA LEU A 140 2.54 7.84 5.99
C LEU A 140 2.16 7.94 4.51
N PRO A 141 2.80 7.15 3.63
CA PRO A 141 2.38 7.05 2.24
C PRO A 141 1.12 6.17 2.17
N GLN A 142 -0.05 6.76 1.91
CA GLN A 142 -1.33 6.01 1.90
C GLN A 142 -1.79 5.64 0.50
N THR A 143 -1.37 6.40 -0.51
CA THR A 143 -1.69 6.09 -1.91
C THR A 143 -0.52 6.40 -2.82
N TRP A 144 -0.27 5.53 -3.77
CA TRP A 144 0.59 5.79 -4.92
C TRP A 144 -0.28 6.05 -6.14
N GLN A 145 -0.02 7.14 -6.84
CA GLN A 145 -0.49 7.35 -8.21
C GLN A 145 0.65 7.02 -9.17
N ILE A 146 0.38 6.12 -10.11
CA ILE A 146 1.35 5.68 -11.12
C ILE A 146 0.83 6.11 -12.49
N ALA A 147 1.62 6.89 -13.23
CA ALA A 147 1.24 7.33 -14.58
C ALA A 147 2.00 6.56 -15.66
N PHE A 148 1.26 6.16 -16.70
CA PHE A 148 1.74 5.53 -17.93
C PHE A 148 1.39 6.47 -19.11
N GLY A 149 2.06 7.61 -19.18
CA GLY A 149 1.69 8.70 -20.10
C GLY A 149 0.34 9.33 -19.71
N ASN A 150 -0.69 9.16 -20.54
CA ASN A 150 -2.02 9.74 -20.30
C ASN A 150 -2.92 8.88 -19.40
N GLN A 151 -2.49 7.65 -19.06
CA GLN A 151 -3.23 6.76 -18.17
C GLN A 151 -2.63 6.80 -16.77
N LYS A 152 -3.48 6.63 -15.76
CA LYS A 152 -3.08 6.63 -14.36
C LYS A 152 -3.81 5.53 -13.61
N ILE A 153 -3.13 4.96 -12.63
CA ILE A 153 -3.72 4.07 -11.64
C ILE A 153 -3.37 4.56 -10.24
N TRP A 154 -4.12 4.10 -9.25
CA TRP A 154 -3.87 4.35 -7.84
C TRP A 154 -3.79 3.03 -7.09
N ILE A 155 -2.74 2.86 -6.29
CA ILE A 155 -2.62 1.77 -5.32
C ILE A 155 -2.75 2.43 -3.95
N SER A 156 -3.74 2.03 -3.15
CA SER A 156 -4.08 2.68 -1.89
C SER A 156 -4.21 1.68 -0.75
N ALA A 157 -3.76 2.05 0.44
CA ALA A 157 -4.09 1.36 1.70
C ALA A 157 -5.54 1.70 2.09
N LEU A 158 -6.48 1.10 1.36
CA LEU A 158 -7.91 1.34 1.41
C LEU A 158 -8.61 -0.02 1.40
N GLU A 159 -9.56 -0.21 2.29
CA GLU A 159 -10.52 -1.32 2.27
C GLU A 159 -11.89 -0.79 1.85
N ILE A 160 -12.54 -1.46 0.90
CA ILE A 160 -13.91 -1.17 0.51
C ILE A 160 -14.77 -2.35 0.95
N LYS A 161 -15.69 -2.09 1.88
CA LYS A 161 -16.55 -3.12 2.47
C LYS A 161 -17.75 -3.43 1.58
N GLU A 162 -18.36 -4.58 1.80
CA GLU A 162 -19.53 -5.04 1.04
C GLU A 162 -20.73 -4.09 1.15
N ASP A 163 -20.87 -3.41 2.28
CA ASP A 163 -21.94 -2.41 2.51
C ASP A 163 -21.67 -1.07 1.79
N GLY A 164 -20.57 -0.97 1.05
CA GLY A 164 -20.15 0.22 0.31
C GLY A 164 -19.44 1.27 1.16
N THR A 165 -19.24 1.01 2.46
CA THR A 165 -18.37 1.85 3.30
C THR A 165 -16.90 1.60 2.97
N ASP A 166 -16.06 2.60 3.23
CA ASP A 166 -14.63 2.52 3.01
C ASP A 166 -13.84 2.86 4.27
N SER A 167 -12.70 2.20 4.43
CA SER A 167 -11.76 2.42 5.52
C SER A 167 -10.37 2.64 4.95
N TYR A 168 -9.82 3.82 5.17
CA TYR A 168 -8.42 4.09 4.87
C TYR A 168 -7.52 3.52 5.97
N TRP A 169 -6.20 3.51 5.73
CA TRP A 169 -5.22 2.98 6.67
C TRP A 169 -5.41 1.49 6.96
N ALA A 170 -5.98 0.77 5.99
CA ALA A 170 -6.27 -0.65 6.08
C ALA A 170 -4.99 -1.49 5.89
N ASP A 171 -5.01 -2.71 6.41
CA ASP A 171 -4.06 -3.79 6.13
C ASP A 171 -4.40 -4.50 4.81
N HIS A 172 -4.76 -3.71 3.80
CA HIS A 172 -5.30 -4.17 2.54
C HIS A 172 -4.96 -3.16 1.43
N LEU A 173 -4.76 -3.62 0.19
CA LEU A 173 -4.47 -2.76 -0.95
C LEU A 173 -5.67 -2.71 -1.92
N THR A 174 -6.14 -1.50 -2.23
CA THR A 174 -7.07 -1.29 -3.33
C THR A 174 -6.35 -0.69 -4.53
N ILE A 175 -6.55 -1.26 -5.72
CA ILE A 175 -6.04 -0.76 -6.99
C ILE A 175 -7.21 -0.18 -7.79
N LEU A 176 -7.10 1.08 -8.17
CA LEU A 176 -8.09 1.78 -8.97
C LEU A 176 -7.50 2.12 -10.33
N PHE A 177 -8.15 1.71 -11.41
CA PHE A 177 -7.64 1.86 -12.78
C PHE A 177 -8.14 3.11 -13.51
N THR A 178 -9.03 3.89 -12.89
CA THR A 178 -9.66 5.06 -13.51
C THR A 178 -9.72 6.26 -12.57
N ASN A 179 -9.73 7.47 -13.14
CA ASN A 179 -9.96 8.71 -12.39
C ASN A 179 -11.30 8.65 -11.65
N ASN A 180 -12.36 8.12 -12.27
CA ASN A 180 -13.68 7.98 -11.63
C ASN A 180 -13.60 7.16 -10.34
N GLY A 181 -12.83 6.06 -10.34
CA GLY A 181 -12.59 5.28 -9.13
C GLY A 181 -11.93 6.13 -8.04
N GLN A 182 -10.81 6.78 -8.39
CA GLN A 182 -10.10 7.66 -7.45
C GLN A 182 -11.00 8.79 -6.90
N GLU A 183 -11.83 9.41 -7.73
CA GLU A 183 -12.75 10.50 -7.34
C GLU A 183 -13.87 10.01 -6.43
N LYS A 184 -14.47 8.84 -6.74
CA LYS A 184 -15.51 8.21 -5.93
C LYS A 184 -15.05 8.00 -4.49
N TYR A 185 -13.82 7.48 -4.33
CA TYR A 185 -13.20 7.26 -3.03
C TYR A 185 -12.26 8.41 -2.64
N GLN A 186 -12.38 9.59 -3.25
CA GLN A 186 -11.75 10.84 -2.82
C GLN A 186 -10.24 10.78 -2.47
N LEU A 187 -9.45 9.87 -3.08
CA LEU A 187 -8.07 9.61 -2.62
C LEU A 187 -7.18 10.86 -2.61
N ILE A 188 -7.23 11.65 -3.70
CA ILE A 188 -6.46 12.90 -3.80
C ILE A 188 -7.01 13.99 -2.87
N LYS A 189 -8.34 14.09 -2.76
CA LYS A 189 -9.00 15.13 -1.97
C LYS A 189 -8.77 14.92 -0.47
N ASN A 190 -8.78 13.67 -0.03
CA ASN A 190 -8.61 13.32 1.38
C ASN A 190 -7.13 13.18 1.78
N ALA A 191 -6.21 13.14 0.81
CA ALA A 191 -4.78 13.14 1.08
C ALA A 191 -4.40 14.28 2.05
N SER A 192 -3.58 13.96 3.06
CA SER A 192 -3.14 14.84 4.13
C SER A 192 -4.22 15.32 5.11
N THR A 193 -5.47 14.90 4.94
CA THR A 193 -6.59 15.26 5.86
C THR A 193 -7.05 14.11 6.73
N GLN A 194 -6.68 12.87 6.37
CA GLN A 194 -6.94 11.69 7.19
C GLN A 194 -5.94 11.64 8.34
N GLN A 195 -6.42 11.24 9.52
CA GLN A 195 -5.63 11.20 10.74
C GLN A 195 -5.91 9.92 11.51
N CYS A 196 -4.85 9.17 11.85
CA CYS A 196 -4.90 8.11 12.86
C CYS A 196 -3.93 8.41 14.01
N ILE A 197 -4.35 8.12 15.25
CA ILE A 197 -3.49 8.15 16.44
C ILE A 197 -2.91 6.75 16.62
N THR A 198 -1.60 6.63 16.71
CA THR A 198 -0.95 5.34 16.90
C THR A 198 -0.16 5.30 18.22
N ALA A 199 -0.50 4.32 19.06
CA ALA A 199 0.17 4.03 20.32
C ALA A 199 1.47 3.25 20.12
N ILE A 200 2.54 3.61 20.84
CA ILE A 200 3.83 2.90 20.87
C ILE A 200 4.09 2.36 22.27
N THR A 201 4.37 1.07 22.46
CA THR A 201 4.85 0.54 23.74
C THR A 201 6.36 0.35 23.71
N ALA A 202 7.06 0.81 24.76
CA ALA A 202 8.54 0.80 24.80
C ALA A 202 9.17 -0.58 25.10
N ASP A 203 8.37 -1.60 25.41
CA ASP A 203 8.83 -2.93 25.82
C ASP A 203 8.27 -4.02 24.88
N SER A 204 8.82 -4.14 23.67
CA SER A 204 8.84 -5.43 22.98
C SER A 204 9.85 -5.44 21.83
N THR A 205 10.85 -6.30 21.94
CA THR A 205 11.62 -6.85 20.81
C THR A 205 10.77 -7.78 19.91
N THR A 206 9.45 -7.68 20.00
CA THR A 206 8.44 -8.44 19.25
C THR A 206 7.34 -7.48 18.81
N SER A 207 7.14 -7.40 17.51
CA SER A 207 6.25 -6.51 16.78
C SER A 207 4.77 -6.80 17.05
N GLU A 208 4.20 -6.26 18.13
CA GLU A 208 2.75 -6.22 18.32
C GLU A 208 2.37 -4.92 19.02
N SER A 209 2.22 -3.86 18.22
CA SER A 209 1.43 -2.71 18.66
C SER A 209 -0.03 -3.10 18.54
N THR A 210 -0.76 -3.05 19.64
CA THR A 210 -2.23 -3.05 19.64
C THR A 210 -2.71 -1.76 18.98
N ARG A 211 -3.47 -1.87 17.88
CA ARG A 211 -3.86 -0.73 17.04
C ARG A 211 -5.37 -0.69 16.89
N ASN A 212 -5.97 0.43 17.30
CA ASN A 212 -7.27 0.89 16.81
C ASN A 212 -6.98 2.07 15.87
N CYS A 213 -6.71 1.78 14.60
CA CYS A 213 -7.35 2.51 13.51
C CYS A 213 -8.54 1.60 13.13
#